data_AF-A0A3Q1I310-F1
#
_entry.id   AF-A0A3Q1I310-F1
#
_cell.length_a   1.000
_cell.length_b   1.000
_cell.length_c   1.000
_cell.angle_alpha   90.00
_cell.angle_beta   90.00
_cell.angle_gamma   90.00
#
_symmetry.space_group_name_H-M   'P 1'
#
loop_
_entity.id
_entity.type
_entity.pdbx_description
1 polymer ?
#
loop_
_entity_poly.entity_id
_entity_poly.type
_entity_poly.pdbx_seq_one_letter_code
_entity_poly.pdbx_strand_id
1 'polypeptide(L)'
;MCWSLRDGLRDSLVAAAPYGGPIALLREPLRRSPSSRPQLEIYSASGVGIASFPWKSGPVVHLGWTVSDELLCIQEDGSVLIYDLFGSFKRHFSMGQEVVQSQVLEAKVFHSPYGTGVAIVTGSSRFTLATNIDDLKLRRLPEVPGSLASCWGSFGVCSGSLRSCQGSPGLNSRFLLSLAQVPLLFSRFPIEDPCVLIGELDGVRIISSTNQELLQEVPLVCQDIFKIASMAPGALLLEAHREYEVTCLLACAWRVSKCLVLQAASFGKCFLTDFSPDQFVSTCRELRVLNAVRESSVGLPLTHAQFKQMTLQVLIDRLVYRQFYPLAIEICRYLKIPDYQGVSRVLKHWASCKVQQKDLSDEAIARAVCVKVGDSPGVSYSDIAAKAYECGRTELAIKLLDFEARSGEQVPLLLKMKRSQLALSKAVESGDTDLVYTVVNYLKNEMNRGDFFMTLRNQPVALSLYRQATMEALLALGLHKQAEQLYRDFRVPDKRYWWLKLKSLAEKEEWEELEKFSKSKKSPIGYLAFVEVCIKCNNKYEAKKYVSKVTPEQKVKAHLAVSDLEGAADAAIERRNEAEMGAVLSRCSASDRLVIDRLNRARAGAAKK
;
A
#
# COMPACT_ATOMS: atom_id res chain seq x y z
N MET A 1 -22.07 -29.12 -1.17
CA MET A 1 -20.86 -29.41 -1.99
C MET A 1 -20.42 -30.83 -1.64
N CYS A 2 -20.04 -31.65 -2.61
CA CYS A 2 -19.59 -33.02 -2.36
C CYS A 2 -18.07 -33.11 -2.51
N TRP A 3 -17.41 -33.80 -1.60
CA TRP A 3 -15.98 -34.07 -1.60
C TRP A 3 -15.73 -35.46 -1.05
N SER A 4 -14.57 -36.06 -1.27
CA SER A 4 -14.29 -37.40 -0.75
C SER A 4 -13.00 -37.37 0.06
N LEU A 5 -13.15 -37.31 1.38
CA LEU A 5 -12.05 -37.57 2.30
C LEU A 5 -11.89 -39.09 2.42
N ARG A 6 -10.83 -39.63 1.79
CA ARG A 6 -10.59 -41.08 1.68
C ARG A 6 -10.61 -41.82 3.03
N ASP A 7 -10.19 -41.14 4.11
CA ASP A 7 -10.00 -41.74 5.44
C ASP A 7 -10.95 -41.19 6.51
N GLY A 8 -11.97 -40.43 6.12
CA GLY A 8 -12.96 -39.86 7.06
C GLY A 8 -12.46 -38.66 7.88
N LEU A 9 -13.22 -38.30 8.93
CA LEU A 9 -12.92 -37.21 9.87
C LEU A 9 -12.51 -37.70 11.27
N ARG A 10 -12.44 -39.01 11.49
CA ARG A 10 -12.06 -39.57 12.79
C ARG A 10 -10.59 -39.26 13.09
N ASP A 11 -10.28 -39.03 14.37
CA ASP A 11 -8.94 -38.75 14.87
C ASP A 11 -8.21 -37.59 14.17
N SER A 12 -8.98 -36.59 13.70
CA SER A 12 -8.47 -35.42 13.00
C SER A 12 -8.93 -34.13 13.68
N LEU A 13 -8.03 -33.15 13.81
CA LEU A 13 -8.43 -31.79 14.17
C LEU A 13 -8.95 -31.07 12.93
N VAL A 14 -10.14 -30.49 13.03
CA VAL A 14 -10.83 -29.82 11.92
C VAL A 14 -11.09 -28.36 12.30
N ALA A 15 -10.80 -27.44 11.38
CA ALA A 15 -11.23 -26.06 11.49
C ALA A 15 -11.70 -25.53 10.15
N ALA A 16 -12.82 -24.83 10.10
CA ALA A 16 -13.21 -24.09 8.90
C ALA A 16 -13.25 -22.60 9.17
N ALA A 17 -12.81 -21.84 8.17
CA ALA A 17 -12.87 -20.39 8.18
C ALA A 17 -14.33 -19.91 8.06
N PRO A 18 -14.67 -18.78 8.71
CA PRO A 18 -16.01 -18.21 8.67
C PRO A 18 -16.41 -17.80 7.25
N TYR A 19 -17.71 -17.55 7.05
CA TYR A 19 -18.27 -17.06 5.79
C TYR A 19 -17.95 -17.99 4.62
N GLY A 20 -18.12 -19.30 4.80
CA GLY A 20 -17.85 -20.30 3.76
C GLY A 20 -16.37 -20.38 3.36
N GLY A 21 -15.45 -20.12 4.29
CA GLY A 21 -14.01 -20.13 4.05
C GLY A 21 -13.40 -21.54 3.90
N PRO A 22 -12.07 -21.66 3.69
CA PRO A 22 -11.36 -22.94 3.59
C PRO A 22 -11.53 -23.82 4.84
N ILE A 23 -11.22 -25.09 4.68
CA ILE A 23 -11.22 -26.10 5.74
C ILE A 23 -9.78 -26.58 5.91
N ALA A 24 -9.29 -26.58 7.15
CA ALA A 24 -8.03 -27.21 7.53
C ALA A 24 -8.32 -28.51 8.29
N LEU A 25 -7.48 -29.50 8.02
CA LEU A 25 -7.51 -30.80 8.65
C LEU A 25 -6.09 -31.17 9.08
N LEU A 26 -5.89 -31.48 10.35
CA LEU A 26 -4.67 -32.14 10.82
C LEU A 26 -5.01 -33.60 11.10
N ARG A 27 -4.42 -34.49 10.31
CA ARG A 27 -4.61 -35.94 10.44
C ARG A 27 -3.43 -36.57 11.17
N GLU A 28 -3.73 -37.37 12.18
CA GLU A 28 -2.75 -38.27 12.77
C GLU A 28 -2.44 -39.45 11.83
N PRO A 29 -1.21 -39.97 11.81
CA PRO A 29 -0.86 -41.10 10.96
C PRO A 29 -1.55 -42.39 11.44
N LEU A 30 -2.17 -43.14 10.51
CA LEU A 30 -2.87 -44.42 10.80
C LEU A 30 -1.99 -45.45 11.51
N ARG A 31 -0.67 -45.44 11.25
CA ARG A 31 0.31 -46.29 11.92
C ARG A 31 1.27 -45.41 12.70
N ARG A 32 1.26 -45.56 14.03
CA ARG A 32 2.21 -44.90 14.92
C ARG A 32 3.58 -45.55 14.75
N SER A 33 4.39 -45.00 13.85
CA SER A 33 5.84 -45.26 13.82
C SER A 33 6.57 -44.04 14.38
N PRO A 34 7.79 -44.20 14.93
CA PRO A 34 8.56 -43.05 15.40
C PRO A 34 8.92 -42.05 14.28
N SER A 35 8.79 -42.45 13.01
CA SER A 35 9.00 -41.61 11.84
C SER A 35 7.71 -41.01 11.25
N SER A 36 6.53 -41.51 11.64
CA SER A 36 5.25 -41.06 11.10
C SER A 36 4.91 -39.71 11.69
N ARG A 37 4.64 -38.72 10.82
CA ARG A 37 4.27 -37.37 11.23
C ARG A 37 2.81 -37.11 10.86
N PRO A 38 2.08 -36.29 11.63
CA PRO A 38 0.76 -35.84 11.23
C PRO A 38 0.81 -35.12 9.88
N GLN A 39 -0.29 -35.17 9.13
CA GLN A 39 -0.42 -34.50 7.84
C GLN A 39 -1.42 -33.35 7.96
N LEU A 40 -0.98 -32.13 7.65
CA LEU A 40 -1.86 -30.98 7.57
C LEU A 40 -2.32 -30.79 6.12
N GLU A 41 -3.63 -30.67 5.94
CA GLU A 41 -4.28 -30.52 4.65
C GLU A 41 -5.22 -29.31 4.70
N ILE A 42 -5.20 -28.50 3.63
CA ILE A 42 -6.08 -27.36 3.45
C ILE A 42 -6.93 -27.59 2.21
N TYR A 43 -8.23 -27.40 2.34
CA TYR A 43 -9.21 -27.58 1.29
C TYR A 43 -10.05 -26.32 1.08
N SER A 44 -10.53 -26.10 -0.14
CA SER A 44 -11.58 -25.13 -0.41
C SER A 44 -12.90 -25.57 0.23
N ALA A 45 -13.89 -24.68 0.31
CA ALA A 45 -15.24 -25.06 0.73
C ALA A 45 -16.00 -25.91 -0.33
N SER A 46 -15.45 -26.05 -1.53
CA SER A 46 -15.88 -27.05 -2.52
C SER A 46 -15.17 -28.40 -2.37
N GLY A 47 -14.23 -28.51 -1.43
CA GLY A 47 -13.48 -29.73 -1.13
C GLY A 47 -12.30 -30.01 -2.07
N VAL A 48 -11.86 -29.01 -2.82
CA VAL A 48 -10.64 -29.10 -3.64
C VAL A 48 -9.43 -28.91 -2.73
N GLY A 49 -8.45 -29.82 -2.78
CA GLY A 49 -7.20 -29.70 -2.03
C GLY A 49 -6.37 -28.51 -2.51
N ILE A 50 -6.02 -27.61 -1.60
CA ILE A 50 -5.21 -26.41 -1.86
C ILE A 50 -3.76 -26.64 -1.45
N ALA A 51 -3.54 -27.21 -0.26
CA ALA A 51 -2.22 -27.50 0.27
C ALA A 51 -2.22 -28.80 1.07
N SER A 52 -1.10 -29.52 1.04
CA SER A 52 -0.88 -30.70 1.87
C SER A 52 0.60 -30.82 2.22
N PHE A 53 0.91 -30.90 3.51
CA PHE A 53 2.30 -31.04 3.97
C PHE A 53 2.41 -31.78 5.31
N PRO A 54 3.52 -32.47 5.57
CA PRO A 54 3.76 -33.12 6.86
C PRO A 54 3.97 -32.08 7.95
N TRP A 55 3.27 -32.22 9.06
CA TRP A 55 3.45 -31.40 10.25
C TRP A 55 4.78 -31.74 10.93
N LYS A 56 5.63 -30.72 11.11
CA LYS A 56 7.00 -30.89 11.65
C LYS A 56 7.21 -30.20 13.00
N SER A 57 6.19 -29.54 13.53
CA SER A 57 6.27 -28.80 14.78
C SER A 57 5.67 -29.60 15.94
N GLY A 58 5.66 -29.04 17.15
CA GLY A 58 5.07 -29.65 18.34
C GLY A 58 3.56 -29.96 18.23
N PRO A 59 3.01 -30.70 19.22
CA PRO A 59 1.60 -31.12 19.23
C PRO A 59 0.64 -29.95 19.14
N VAL A 60 -0.43 -30.10 18.35
CA VAL A 60 -1.43 -29.06 18.11
C VAL A 60 -2.65 -29.34 18.97
N VAL A 61 -3.09 -28.35 19.74
CA VAL A 61 -4.31 -28.40 20.56
C VAL A 61 -5.51 -27.91 19.76
N HIS A 62 -5.33 -26.87 18.94
CA HIS A 62 -6.43 -26.25 18.21
C HIS A 62 -5.97 -25.68 16.87
N LEU A 63 -6.84 -25.82 15.87
CA LEU A 63 -6.73 -25.13 14.59
C LEU A 63 -7.79 -24.03 14.55
N GLY A 64 -7.45 -22.89 13.96
CA GLY A 64 -8.44 -21.84 13.71
C GLY A 64 -8.02 -20.96 12.54
N TRP A 65 -8.93 -20.12 12.08
CA TRP A 65 -8.69 -19.27 10.92
C TRP A 65 -8.85 -17.81 11.29
N THR A 66 -8.02 -16.96 10.71
CA THR A 66 -8.19 -15.51 10.78
C THR A 66 -9.30 -15.04 9.85
N VAL A 67 -9.77 -13.81 10.03
CA VAL A 67 -10.72 -13.15 9.11
C VAL A 67 -10.18 -13.01 7.68
N SER A 68 -8.86 -13.13 7.49
CA SER A 68 -8.18 -13.01 6.20
C SER A 68 -7.77 -14.37 5.61
N ASP A 69 -8.42 -15.46 6.04
CA ASP A 69 -8.16 -16.83 5.59
C ASP A 69 -6.69 -17.29 5.83
N GLU A 70 -6.06 -16.85 6.94
CA GLU A 70 -4.78 -17.40 7.43
C GLU A 70 -5.04 -18.48 8.48
N LEU A 71 -4.28 -19.56 8.44
CA LEU A 71 -4.43 -20.70 9.36
C LEU A 71 -3.57 -20.50 10.60
N LEU A 72 -4.20 -20.58 11.77
CA LEU A 72 -3.58 -20.59 13.09
C LEU A 72 -3.50 -22.04 13.60
N CYS A 73 -2.30 -22.46 13.96
CA CYS A 73 -2.05 -23.74 14.63
C CYS A 73 -1.55 -23.46 16.05
N ILE A 74 -2.38 -23.73 17.05
CA ILE A 74 -2.09 -23.48 18.47
C ILE A 74 -1.53 -24.74 19.10
N GLN A 75 -0.33 -24.65 19.67
CA GLN A 75 0.41 -25.78 20.21
C GLN A 75 0.27 -25.89 21.74
N GLU A 76 0.59 -27.08 22.27
CA GLU A 76 0.53 -27.35 23.71
C GLU A 76 1.47 -26.47 24.54
N ASP A 77 2.60 -26.04 23.98
CA ASP A 77 3.57 -25.15 24.65
C ASP A 77 3.15 -23.68 24.64
N GLY A 78 2.01 -23.35 24.02
CA GLY A 78 1.52 -21.98 23.85
C GLY A 78 2.06 -21.24 22.63
N SER A 79 2.84 -21.91 21.78
CA SER A 79 3.26 -21.36 20.49
C SER A 79 2.09 -21.36 19.50
N VAL A 80 1.89 -20.26 18.78
CA VAL A 80 0.89 -20.12 17.73
C VAL A 80 1.60 -19.89 16.40
N LEU A 81 1.48 -20.86 15.50
CA LEU A 81 2.07 -20.81 14.16
C LEU A 81 1.03 -20.34 13.14
N ILE A 82 1.41 -19.37 12.30
CA ILE A 82 0.52 -18.78 11.28
C ILE A 82 1.00 -19.20 9.89
N TYR A 83 0.10 -19.80 9.12
CA TYR A 83 0.31 -20.22 7.75
C TYR A 83 -0.64 -19.50 6.79
N ASP A 84 -0.21 -19.29 5.55
CA ASP A 84 -1.11 -18.87 4.48
C ASP A 84 -1.96 -20.04 3.96
N LEU A 85 -2.90 -19.74 3.06
CA LEU A 85 -3.79 -20.73 2.42
C LEU A 85 -3.03 -21.81 1.64
N PHE A 86 -1.81 -21.53 1.20
CA PHE A 86 -0.97 -22.43 0.40
C PHE A 86 -0.01 -23.26 1.27
N GLY A 87 -0.10 -23.14 2.59
CA GLY A 87 0.73 -23.87 3.54
C GLY A 87 2.12 -23.28 3.76
N SER A 88 2.36 -22.04 3.32
CA SER A 88 3.62 -21.34 3.58
C SER A 88 3.59 -20.72 4.98
N PHE A 89 4.62 -20.96 5.77
CA PHE A 89 4.78 -20.35 7.09
C PHE A 89 4.98 -18.84 6.98
N LYS A 90 4.18 -18.05 7.72
CA LYS A 90 4.30 -16.58 7.75
C LYS A 90 5.07 -16.09 8.96
N ARG A 91 4.57 -16.41 10.16
CA ARG A 91 5.12 -15.95 11.43
C ARG A 91 4.61 -16.82 12.58
N HIS A 92 5.17 -16.62 13.76
CA HIS A 92 4.68 -17.23 14.99
C HIS A 92 4.69 -16.22 16.14
N PHE A 93 3.96 -16.53 17.20
CA PHE A 93 4.06 -15.83 18.47
C PHE A 93 3.79 -16.80 19.64
N SER A 94 4.12 -16.39 20.86
CA SER A 94 3.90 -17.18 22.07
C SER A 94 2.81 -16.55 22.94
N MET A 95 1.99 -17.39 23.57
CA MET A 95 0.98 -16.99 24.55
C MET A 95 1.57 -16.74 25.96
N GLY A 96 2.90 -16.74 26.10
CA GLY A 96 3.62 -16.39 27.32
C GLY A 96 4.39 -17.55 27.95
N GLN A 97 5.42 -17.23 28.75
CA GLN A 97 6.34 -18.21 29.34
C GLN A 97 5.68 -19.16 30.35
N GLU A 98 4.63 -18.71 31.04
CA GLU A 98 3.89 -19.54 32.02
C GLU A 98 3.18 -20.72 31.32
N VAL A 99 2.73 -20.52 30.08
CA VAL A 99 2.02 -21.54 29.29
C VAL A 99 2.95 -22.72 28.96
N VAL A 100 4.25 -22.46 28.80
CA VAL A 100 5.25 -23.50 28.54
C VAL A 100 5.32 -24.52 29.69
N GLN A 101 5.08 -24.08 30.93
CA GLN A 101 5.08 -24.96 32.11
C GLN A 101 3.75 -25.67 32.33
N SER A 102 2.63 -24.94 32.19
CA SER A 102 1.29 -25.48 32.50
C SER A 102 0.59 -26.16 31.31
N GLN A 103 1.17 -26.02 30.11
CA GLN A 103 0.60 -26.40 28.80
C GLN A 103 -0.78 -25.81 28.50
N VAL A 104 -1.13 -25.72 27.22
CA VAL A 104 -2.47 -25.36 26.76
C VAL A 104 -3.38 -26.59 26.85
N LEU A 105 -4.46 -26.47 27.61
CA LEU A 105 -5.49 -27.51 27.73
C LEU A 105 -6.57 -27.34 26.66
N GLU A 106 -7.01 -26.10 26.44
CA GLU A 106 -8.03 -25.76 25.46
C GLU A 106 -7.75 -24.39 24.85
N ALA A 107 -8.09 -24.21 23.58
CA ALA A 107 -7.92 -22.95 22.88
C ALA A 107 -9.10 -22.65 21.97
N LYS A 108 -9.38 -21.37 21.76
CA LYS A 108 -10.42 -20.90 20.84
C LYS A 108 -9.96 -19.66 20.09
N VAL A 109 -10.17 -19.67 18.79
CA VAL A 109 -10.04 -18.49 17.93
C VAL A 109 -11.40 -17.79 17.84
N PHE A 110 -11.41 -16.47 17.96
CA PHE A 110 -12.63 -15.67 17.83
C PHE A 110 -12.36 -14.43 16.97
N HIS A 111 -13.42 -13.88 16.39
CA HIS A 111 -13.35 -12.72 15.52
C HIS A 111 -14.05 -11.54 16.18
N SER A 112 -13.42 -10.39 16.14
CA SER A 112 -13.96 -9.13 16.66
C SER A 112 -13.85 -8.03 15.60
N PRO A 113 -14.54 -6.89 15.76
CA PRO A 113 -14.36 -5.73 14.87
C PRO A 113 -12.90 -5.23 14.81
N TYR A 114 -12.09 -5.54 15.83
CA TYR A 114 -10.69 -5.14 15.93
C TYR A 114 -9.71 -6.15 15.31
N GLY A 115 -10.19 -7.31 14.85
CA GLY A 115 -9.35 -8.35 14.25
C GLY A 115 -9.60 -9.75 14.82
N THR A 116 -8.67 -10.65 14.55
CA THR A 116 -8.72 -12.04 15.03
C THR A 116 -8.05 -12.13 16.41
N GLY A 117 -8.76 -12.70 17.38
CA GLY A 117 -8.24 -12.95 18.71
C GLY A 117 -8.07 -14.44 19.02
N VAL A 118 -7.23 -14.74 20.00
CA VAL A 118 -6.94 -16.09 20.47
C VAL A 118 -7.07 -16.13 21.98
N ALA A 119 -7.86 -17.07 22.49
CA ALA A 119 -8.01 -17.34 23.91
C ALA A 119 -7.51 -18.75 24.21
N ILE A 120 -6.72 -18.91 25.27
CA ILE A 120 -6.26 -20.21 25.76
C ILE A 120 -6.60 -20.38 27.23
N VAL A 121 -6.78 -21.65 27.61
CA VAL A 121 -6.84 -22.11 28.99
C VAL A 121 -5.69 -23.06 29.21
N THR A 122 -4.93 -22.83 30.27
CA THR A 122 -3.82 -23.71 30.63
C THR A 122 -4.23 -24.83 31.57
N GLY A 123 -3.36 -25.83 31.76
CA GLY A 123 -3.56 -26.91 32.76
C GLY A 123 -3.71 -26.41 34.20
N SER A 124 -3.28 -25.17 34.49
CA SER A 124 -3.52 -24.50 35.78
C SER A 124 -4.85 -23.74 35.83
N SER A 125 -5.78 -24.01 34.91
CA SER A 125 -7.10 -23.35 34.79
C SER A 125 -7.03 -21.82 34.66
N ARG A 126 -5.97 -21.29 34.04
CA ARG A 126 -5.79 -19.85 33.83
C ARG A 126 -6.08 -19.45 32.39
N PHE A 127 -6.82 -18.36 32.23
CA PHE A 127 -7.17 -17.80 30.94
C PHE A 127 -6.14 -16.75 30.50
N THR A 128 -5.59 -16.94 29.30
CA THR A 128 -4.79 -15.93 28.61
C THR A 128 -5.42 -15.58 27.27
N LEU A 129 -5.53 -14.28 27.01
CA LEU A 129 -6.26 -13.73 25.87
C LEU A 129 -5.38 -12.77 25.06
N ALA A 130 -5.31 -12.98 23.75
CA ALA A 130 -4.90 -11.99 22.78
C ALA A 130 -6.15 -11.49 22.03
N THR A 131 -6.49 -10.21 22.16
CA THR A 131 -7.67 -9.63 21.48
C THR A 131 -7.46 -9.39 19.99
N ASN A 132 -6.21 -9.19 19.59
CA ASN A 132 -5.78 -9.05 18.19
C ASN A 132 -4.39 -9.67 18.04
N ILE A 133 -4.21 -10.56 17.05
CA ILE A 133 -2.93 -11.21 16.74
C ILE A 133 -1.95 -10.32 15.95
N ASP A 134 -2.42 -9.22 15.36
CA ASP A 134 -1.59 -8.26 14.63
C ASP A 134 -0.96 -7.21 15.57
N ASP A 135 -1.67 -6.86 16.65
CA ASP A 135 -1.18 -6.04 17.77
C ASP A 135 -1.20 -6.89 19.05
N LEU A 136 -0.23 -7.80 19.17
CA LEU A 136 -0.23 -8.82 20.21
C LEU A 136 -0.07 -8.21 21.61
N LYS A 137 -1.18 -8.11 22.32
CA LYS A 137 -1.24 -7.71 23.74
C LYS A 137 -1.92 -8.81 24.54
N LEU A 138 -1.13 -9.53 25.33
CA LEU A 138 -1.61 -10.62 26.17
C LEU A 138 -2.28 -10.05 27.42
N ARG A 139 -3.54 -10.42 27.63
CA ARG A 139 -4.32 -10.09 28.83
C ARG A 139 -4.59 -11.37 29.60
N ARG A 140 -4.33 -11.33 30.90
CA ARG A 140 -4.67 -12.40 31.83
C ARG A 140 -6.03 -12.10 32.41
N LEU A 141 -6.90 -13.09 32.43
CA LEU A 141 -8.19 -12.94 33.09
C LEU A 141 -8.15 -13.54 34.50
N PRO A 142 -8.98 -13.03 35.42
CA PRO A 142 -9.11 -13.60 36.76
C PRO A 142 -9.49 -15.08 36.69
N GLU A 143 -9.04 -15.87 37.67
CA GLU A 143 -9.47 -17.26 37.83
C GLU A 143 -10.99 -17.29 38.06
N VAL A 144 -11.71 -18.05 37.22
CA VAL A 144 -13.17 -18.21 37.34
C VAL A 144 -13.44 -19.44 38.22
N PRO A 145 -14.11 -19.31 39.39
CA PRO A 145 -14.48 -20.47 40.20
C PRO A 145 -15.60 -21.26 39.49
N GLY A 146 -15.29 -22.45 38.95
CA GLY A 146 -16.30 -23.33 38.34
C GLY A 146 -15.77 -24.32 37.30
N SER A 147 -16.66 -25.16 36.75
CA SER A 147 -16.34 -26.09 35.66
C SER A 147 -16.01 -25.35 34.36
N LEU A 148 -14.92 -25.72 33.70
CA LEU A 148 -14.40 -25.10 32.46
C LEU A 148 -15.45 -24.99 31.34
N ALA A 149 -16.42 -25.92 31.30
CA ALA A 149 -17.46 -25.97 30.28
C ALA A 149 -18.42 -24.75 30.28
N SER A 150 -18.59 -24.04 31.40
CA SER A 150 -19.48 -22.86 31.48
C SER A 150 -18.80 -21.54 31.12
N CYS A 151 -17.46 -21.50 31.09
CA CYS A 151 -16.68 -20.26 31.01
C CYS A 151 -16.50 -19.71 29.58
N TRP A 152 -16.53 -20.58 28.56
CA TRP A 152 -16.46 -20.18 27.16
C TRP A 152 -17.70 -19.44 26.64
N GLY A 153 -18.82 -19.51 27.39
CA GLY A 153 -20.07 -18.85 27.03
C GLY A 153 -19.94 -17.33 26.90
N SER A 154 -19.08 -16.70 27.69
CA SER A 154 -18.86 -15.23 27.66
C SER A 154 -18.06 -14.75 26.44
N PHE A 155 -17.24 -15.61 25.82
CA PHE A 155 -16.53 -15.31 24.57
C PHE A 155 -17.35 -15.64 23.32
N GLY A 156 -18.39 -16.46 23.47
CA GLY A 156 -19.28 -16.89 22.39
C GLY A 156 -20.42 -15.92 22.05
N VAL A 157 -20.49 -14.74 22.67
CA VAL A 157 -21.59 -13.79 22.42
C VAL A 157 -21.39 -12.97 21.12
N CYS A 158 -20.18 -12.97 20.54
CA CYS A 158 -19.91 -12.23 19.29
C CYS A 158 -19.64 -13.10 18.05
N SER A 159 -19.67 -14.43 18.19
CA SER A 159 -19.74 -15.36 17.05
C SER A 159 -20.86 -16.34 17.40
N GLY A 160 -21.90 -16.46 16.56
CA GLY A 160 -23.12 -17.24 16.79
C GLY A 160 -22.89 -18.75 16.99
N SER A 161 -22.10 -19.13 17.97
CA SER A 161 -21.76 -20.49 18.33
C SER A 161 -22.83 -20.98 19.29
N LEU A 162 -23.75 -21.80 18.78
CA LEU A 162 -24.64 -22.61 19.61
C LEU A 162 -23.84 -23.36 20.69
N ARG A 163 -24.47 -23.52 21.85
CA ARG A 163 -23.95 -24.20 23.05
C ARG A 163 -23.44 -25.61 22.72
N SER A 164 -22.32 -25.95 23.38
CA SER A 164 -21.80 -27.30 23.66
C SER A 164 -22.57 -28.50 23.09
N CYS A 165 -21.99 -29.21 22.13
CA CYS A 165 -22.35 -30.59 21.82
C CYS A 165 -21.36 -31.52 22.55
N GLN A 166 -21.70 -31.97 23.76
CA GLN A 166 -21.02 -33.12 24.37
C GLN A 166 -21.66 -34.40 23.83
N GLY A 167 -20.87 -35.20 23.10
CA GLY A 167 -21.20 -36.60 22.83
C GLY A 167 -20.47 -37.49 23.82
N SER A 168 -21.21 -38.22 24.65
CA SER A 168 -20.65 -39.33 25.44
C SER A 168 -20.22 -40.45 24.48
N PRO A 169 -19.04 -41.07 24.65
CA PRO A 169 -18.62 -42.18 23.79
C PRO A 169 -19.36 -43.44 24.19
N GLY A 170 -20.32 -43.84 23.37
CA GLY A 170 -21.06 -45.10 23.51
C GLY A 170 -22.55 -44.90 23.38
N LEU A 171 -23.14 -45.58 22.39
CA LEU A 171 -24.54 -45.55 21.93
C LEU A 171 -24.86 -44.46 20.89
N ASN A 172 -24.99 -44.90 19.63
CA ASN A 172 -25.68 -44.25 18.50
C ASN A 172 -25.85 -42.73 18.63
N SER A 173 -24.84 -41.99 18.18
CA SER A 173 -24.71 -40.53 18.28
C SER A 173 -25.89 -39.79 17.62
N ARG A 174 -26.93 -39.51 18.42
CA ARG A 174 -28.03 -38.61 18.08
C ARG A 174 -27.67 -37.21 18.58
N PHE A 175 -27.33 -36.30 17.66
CA PHE A 175 -27.06 -34.90 18.00
C PHE A 175 -28.36 -34.09 18.08
N LEU A 176 -28.51 -33.25 19.11
CA LEU A 176 -29.61 -32.30 19.27
C LEU A 176 -29.10 -30.88 18.96
N LEU A 177 -29.57 -30.30 17.85
CA LEU A 177 -29.33 -28.89 17.52
C LEU A 177 -30.39 -28.02 18.22
N SER A 178 -29.96 -27.12 19.12
CA SER A 178 -30.83 -26.15 19.79
C SER A 178 -30.64 -24.75 19.20
N LEU A 179 -31.34 -24.42 18.12
CA LEU A 179 -31.38 -23.05 17.59
C LEU A 179 -32.08 -22.15 18.61
N ALA A 180 -31.30 -21.31 19.28
CA ALA A 180 -31.77 -20.51 20.41
C ALA A 180 -32.56 -19.28 19.91
N GLN A 181 -33.84 -19.46 19.56
CA GLN A 181 -34.82 -18.36 19.66
C GLN A 181 -36.32 -18.72 19.59
N VAL A 182 -36.73 -20.00 19.65
CA VAL A 182 -38.16 -20.35 19.75
C VAL A 182 -38.36 -21.56 20.69
N PRO A 183 -39.22 -21.48 21.74
CA PRO A 183 -39.33 -22.55 22.74
C PRO A 183 -40.06 -23.85 22.29
N LEU A 184 -40.40 -24.06 21.01
CA LEU A 184 -41.44 -25.07 20.68
C LEU A 184 -41.21 -25.99 19.46
N LEU A 185 -40.05 -26.02 18.80
CA LEU A 185 -39.78 -27.06 17.79
C LEU A 185 -38.35 -27.62 17.90
N PHE A 186 -38.22 -28.78 18.54
CA PHE A 186 -37.01 -29.61 18.44
C PHE A 186 -37.11 -30.50 17.20
N SER A 187 -36.67 -30.01 16.05
CA SER A 187 -36.47 -30.85 14.87
C SER A 187 -35.17 -31.63 15.02
N ARG A 188 -35.28 -32.97 15.09
CA ARG A 188 -34.11 -33.86 15.10
C ARG A 188 -33.65 -34.06 13.66
N PHE A 189 -32.43 -33.63 13.36
CA PHE A 189 -31.75 -33.98 12.10
C PHE A 189 -30.85 -35.21 12.36
N PRO A 190 -31.20 -36.41 11.85
CA PRO A 190 -30.32 -37.55 11.94
C PRO A 190 -29.10 -37.33 11.04
N ILE A 191 -27.91 -37.40 11.62
CA ILE A 191 -26.64 -37.41 10.88
C ILE A 191 -26.05 -38.81 11.06
N GLU A 192 -25.91 -39.55 9.96
CA GLU A 192 -25.46 -40.95 9.98
C GLU A 192 -23.92 -41.06 10.08
N ASP A 193 -23.20 -40.06 9.55
CA ASP A 193 -21.73 -40.02 9.48
C ASP A 193 -21.10 -39.08 10.53
N PRO A 194 -19.84 -39.32 10.96
CA PRO A 194 -19.12 -38.37 11.80
C PRO A 194 -18.98 -37.03 11.08
N CYS A 195 -19.44 -35.96 11.73
CA CYS A 195 -19.45 -34.62 11.17
C CYS A 195 -18.93 -33.58 12.19
N VAL A 196 -18.46 -32.46 11.67
CA VAL A 196 -18.08 -31.28 12.45
C VAL A 196 -19.07 -30.17 12.17
N LEU A 197 -19.57 -29.55 13.24
CA LEU A 197 -20.54 -28.46 13.21
C LEU A 197 -19.82 -27.14 13.46
N ILE A 198 -20.03 -26.17 12.59
CA ILE A 198 -19.41 -24.85 12.67
C ILE A 198 -20.51 -23.79 12.59
N GLY A 199 -20.60 -22.94 13.62
CA GLY A 199 -21.54 -21.83 13.63
C GLY A 199 -21.18 -20.79 12.58
N GLU A 200 -22.16 -20.37 11.79
CA GLU A 200 -22.07 -19.27 10.83
C GLU A 200 -23.07 -18.18 11.24
N LEU A 201 -23.03 -17.02 10.59
CA LEU A 201 -23.89 -15.88 10.92
C LEU A 201 -25.39 -16.23 10.92
N ASP A 202 -25.81 -16.99 9.92
CA ASP A 202 -27.22 -17.24 9.59
C ASP A 202 -27.53 -18.75 9.48
N GLY A 203 -26.71 -19.58 10.12
CA GLY A 203 -26.88 -21.03 10.09
C GLY A 203 -25.75 -21.81 10.73
N VAL A 204 -25.75 -23.12 10.49
CA VAL A 204 -24.71 -24.06 10.94
C VAL A 204 -24.15 -24.79 9.72
N ARG A 205 -22.84 -24.67 9.52
CA ARG A 205 -22.10 -25.41 8.51
C ARG A 205 -21.80 -26.81 9.05
N ILE A 206 -22.24 -27.82 8.31
CA ILE A 206 -22.04 -29.23 8.61
C ILE A 206 -20.99 -29.77 7.65
N ILE A 207 -19.91 -30.31 8.19
CA ILE A 207 -18.80 -30.88 7.42
C ILE A 207 -18.72 -32.37 7.74
N SER A 208 -19.00 -33.21 6.76
CA SER A 208 -18.75 -34.65 6.85
C SER A 208 -17.56 -35.05 5.98
N SER A 209 -17.26 -36.34 5.95
CA SER A 209 -16.26 -36.92 5.05
C SER A 209 -16.64 -36.89 3.56
N THR A 210 -17.94 -36.73 3.25
CA THR A 210 -18.48 -36.86 1.89
C THR A 210 -19.15 -35.59 1.38
N ASN A 211 -19.66 -34.74 2.27
CA ASN A 211 -20.37 -33.53 1.93
C ASN A 211 -20.08 -32.38 2.89
N GLN A 212 -20.34 -31.18 2.38
CA GLN A 212 -20.44 -29.96 3.14
C GLN A 212 -21.79 -29.31 2.84
N GLU A 213 -22.52 -29.01 3.91
CA GLU A 213 -23.86 -28.44 3.87
C GLU A 213 -23.97 -27.22 4.80
N LEU A 214 -24.88 -26.30 4.49
CA LEU A 214 -25.22 -25.18 5.37
C LEU A 214 -26.69 -25.33 5.74
N LEU A 215 -26.93 -25.57 7.02
CA LEU A 215 -28.28 -25.61 7.59
C LEU A 215 -28.66 -24.19 8.02
N GLN A 216 -29.70 -23.65 7.41
CA GLN A 216 -30.19 -22.30 7.65
C GLN A 216 -31.70 -22.33 7.92
N GLU A 217 -32.17 -21.46 8.81
CA GLU A 217 -33.60 -21.25 9.00
C GLU A 217 -34.21 -20.61 7.74
N VAL A 218 -35.35 -21.14 7.30
CA VAL A 218 -36.05 -20.61 6.13
C VAL A 218 -36.62 -19.23 6.48
N PRO A 219 -36.24 -18.15 5.78
CA PRO A 219 -36.75 -16.81 6.10
C PRO A 219 -38.27 -16.75 6.07
N LEU A 220 -38.89 -16.02 7.01
CA LEU A 220 -40.35 -15.87 7.11
C LEU A 220 -40.98 -15.41 5.80
N VAL A 221 -40.35 -14.46 5.10
CA VAL A 221 -40.83 -13.97 3.79
C VAL A 221 -40.91 -15.11 2.75
N CYS A 222 -39.95 -16.05 2.76
CA CYS A 222 -40.03 -17.21 1.88
C CYS A 222 -41.16 -18.16 2.30
N GLN A 223 -41.38 -18.33 3.61
CA GLN A 223 -42.51 -19.11 4.10
C GLN A 223 -43.83 -18.47 3.67
N ASP A 224 -43.99 -17.17 3.83
CA ASP A 224 -45.18 -16.42 3.41
C ASP A 224 -45.41 -16.52 1.90
N ILE A 225 -44.37 -16.52 1.07
CA ILE A 225 -44.55 -16.65 -0.39
C ILE A 225 -44.92 -18.07 -0.81
N PHE A 226 -44.28 -19.09 -0.21
CA PHE A 226 -44.38 -20.48 -0.68
C PHE A 226 -45.31 -21.37 0.16
N LYS A 227 -45.90 -20.85 1.24
CA LYS A 227 -46.90 -21.57 2.04
C LYS A 227 -48.14 -21.84 1.19
N ILE A 228 -48.69 -23.03 1.35
CA ILE A 228 -49.90 -23.48 0.66
C ILE A 228 -51.04 -22.50 0.98
N ALA A 229 -51.74 -22.06 -0.07
CA ALA A 229 -52.84 -21.09 0.01
C ALA A 229 -52.46 -19.75 0.67
N SER A 230 -51.21 -19.30 0.51
CA SER A 230 -50.81 -17.99 0.99
C SER A 230 -51.47 -16.86 0.20
N MET A 231 -52.04 -15.90 0.93
CA MET A 231 -52.58 -14.66 0.40
C MET A 231 -51.62 -13.48 0.60
N ALA A 232 -50.35 -13.75 0.95
CA ALA A 232 -49.35 -12.71 1.08
C ALA A 232 -49.13 -12.00 -0.27
N PRO A 233 -48.86 -10.68 -0.30
CA PRO A 233 -48.69 -9.94 -1.56
C PRO A 233 -47.65 -10.56 -2.50
N GLY A 234 -46.54 -11.09 -1.95
CA GLY A 234 -45.51 -11.77 -2.72
C GLY A 234 -45.95 -13.11 -3.33
N ALA A 235 -46.85 -13.84 -2.66
CA ALA A 235 -47.43 -15.09 -3.18
C ALA A 235 -48.41 -14.80 -4.33
N LEU A 236 -49.27 -13.80 -4.15
CA LEU A 236 -50.23 -13.37 -5.19
C LEU A 236 -49.52 -12.87 -6.44
N LEU A 237 -48.45 -12.08 -6.28
CA LEU A 237 -47.63 -11.60 -7.39
C LEU A 237 -46.93 -12.75 -8.13
N LEU A 238 -46.40 -13.73 -7.38
CA LEU A 238 -45.77 -14.92 -7.95
C LEU A 238 -46.76 -15.74 -8.78
N GLU A 239 -47.99 -15.90 -8.28
CA GLU A 239 -49.03 -16.64 -8.98
C GLU A 239 -49.56 -15.88 -10.21
N ALA A 240 -49.78 -14.57 -10.10
CA ALA A 240 -50.12 -13.72 -11.24
C ALA A 240 -49.05 -13.77 -12.35
N HIS A 241 -47.77 -13.78 -11.97
CA HIS A 241 -46.68 -13.94 -12.92
C HIS A 241 -46.67 -15.33 -13.57
N ARG A 242 -46.94 -16.41 -12.80
CA ARG A 242 -47.04 -17.77 -13.36
C ARG A 242 -48.16 -17.89 -14.37
N GLU A 243 -49.35 -17.36 -14.07
CA GLU A 243 -50.48 -17.35 -15.02
C GLU A 243 -50.14 -16.54 -16.28
N TYR A 244 -49.44 -15.40 -16.13
CA TYR A 244 -48.93 -14.64 -17.26
C TYR A 244 -47.91 -15.43 -18.09
N GLU A 245 -46.97 -16.13 -17.45
CA GLU A 245 -46.01 -16.99 -18.15
C GLU A 245 -46.70 -18.15 -18.85
N VAL A 246 -47.66 -18.84 -18.23
CA VAL A 246 -48.43 -19.93 -18.85
C VAL A 246 -49.14 -19.46 -20.13
N THR A 247 -49.59 -18.20 -20.16
CA THR A 247 -50.19 -17.58 -21.35
C THR A 247 -49.15 -17.27 -22.46
N CYS A 248 -47.88 -17.05 -22.09
CA CYS A 248 -46.77 -16.79 -23.01
C CYS A 248 -45.91 -18.03 -23.35
N LEU A 249 -46.08 -19.16 -22.63
CA LEU A 249 -45.28 -20.38 -22.71
C LEU A 249 -45.74 -21.36 -23.82
N LEU A 250 -45.96 -20.86 -25.04
CA LEU A 250 -45.56 -21.60 -26.24
C LEU A 250 -44.08 -21.38 -26.58
N ALA A 251 -43.36 -20.54 -25.84
CA ALA A 251 -41.94 -20.30 -26.05
C ALA A 251 -41.15 -20.24 -24.73
N CYS A 252 -40.22 -21.21 -24.59
CA CYS A 252 -39.03 -21.19 -23.70
C CYS A 252 -39.21 -21.57 -22.22
N ALA A 253 -38.95 -22.84 -21.92
CA ALA A 253 -38.66 -23.36 -20.58
C ALA A 253 -37.17 -23.16 -20.21
N TRP A 254 -36.82 -22.69 -19.00
CA TRP A 254 -35.58 -23.05 -18.25
C TRP A 254 -35.53 -22.48 -16.79
N ARG A 255 -35.30 -23.37 -15.80
CA ARG A 255 -34.59 -23.28 -14.48
C ARG A 255 -35.05 -22.40 -13.26
N VAL A 256 -35.52 -23.14 -12.22
CA VAL A 256 -35.36 -23.09 -10.73
C VAL A 256 -35.60 -21.78 -9.91
N SER A 257 -36.71 -21.81 -9.16
CA SER A 257 -37.16 -21.14 -7.91
C SER A 257 -36.63 -19.77 -7.45
N LYS A 258 -35.32 -19.50 -7.46
CA LYS A 258 -34.77 -18.18 -7.05
C LYS A 258 -34.87 -17.13 -8.16
N CYS A 259 -34.80 -17.55 -9.43
CA CYS A 259 -35.11 -16.67 -10.56
C CYS A 259 -36.59 -16.29 -10.58
N LEU A 260 -37.47 -17.21 -10.21
CA LEU A 260 -38.93 -17.02 -10.30
C LEU A 260 -39.42 -15.82 -9.48
N VAL A 261 -38.92 -15.63 -8.25
CA VAL A 261 -39.31 -14.48 -7.42
C VAL A 261 -38.78 -13.16 -7.99
N LEU A 262 -37.56 -13.16 -8.57
CA LEU A 262 -37.02 -11.98 -9.24
C LEU A 262 -37.75 -11.65 -10.55
N GLN A 263 -38.17 -12.67 -11.30
CA GLN A 263 -38.99 -12.50 -12.50
C GLN A 263 -40.37 -11.96 -12.15
N ALA A 264 -41.02 -12.49 -11.12
CA ALA A 264 -42.28 -11.98 -10.60
C ALA A 264 -42.16 -10.53 -10.08
N ALA A 265 -41.06 -10.20 -9.38
CA ALA A 265 -40.79 -8.82 -8.96
C ALA A 265 -40.53 -7.88 -10.16
N SER A 266 -39.82 -8.35 -11.19
CA SER A 266 -39.62 -7.60 -12.44
C SER A 266 -40.93 -7.37 -13.18
N PHE A 267 -41.83 -8.36 -13.18
CA PHE A 267 -43.18 -8.24 -13.73
C PHE A 267 -43.99 -7.19 -12.94
N GLY A 268 -44.01 -7.29 -11.61
CA GLY A 268 -44.72 -6.35 -10.73
C GLY A 268 -44.27 -4.89 -10.91
N LYS A 269 -42.99 -4.66 -11.19
CA LYS A 269 -42.42 -3.32 -11.44
C LYS A 269 -43.14 -2.57 -12.57
N CYS A 270 -43.62 -3.26 -13.61
CA CYS A 270 -44.32 -2.63 -14.72
C CYS A 270 -45.65 -1.96 -14.33
N PHE A 271 -46.17 -2.28 -13.14
CA PHE A 271 -47.45 -1.77 -12.64
C PHE A 271 -47.29 -0.68 -11.55
N LEU A 272 -46.05 -0.31 -11.20
CA LEU A 272 -45.77 0.69 -10.18
C LEU A 272 -45.42 2.04 -10.83
N THR A 273 -46.10 3.12 -10.43
CA THR A 273 -45.88 4.48 -10.94
C THR A 273 -44.72 5.20 -10.24
N ASP A 274 -44.54 4.98 -8.93
CA ASP A 274 -43.61 5.75 -8.07
C ASP A 274 -42.57 4.86 -7.37
N PHE A 275 -41.97 3.90 -8.10
CA PHE A 275 -40.99 2.97 -7.55
C PHE A 275 -39.56 3.28 -8.01
N SER A 276 -38.64 3.50 -7.07
CA SER A 276 -37.20 3.56 -7.37
C SER A 276 -36.69 2.15 -7.74
N PRO A 277 -36.12 1.96 -8.94
CA PRO A 277 -35.57 0.67 -9.36
C PRO A 277 -34.24 0.33 -8.65
N ASP A 278 -33.67 1.25 -7.88
CA ASP A 278 -32.29 1.16 -7.41
C ASP A 278 -32.05 -0.04 -6.49
N GLN A 279 -33.00 -0.32 -5.58
CA GLN A 279 -32.91 -1.47 -4.69
C GLN A 279 -32.99 -2.81 -5.44
N PHE A 280 -33.87 -2.90 -6.43
CA PHE A 280 -34.02 -4.09 -7.27
C PHE A 280 -32.74 -4.33 -8.10
N VAL A 281 -32.23 -3.29 -8.75
CA VAL A 281 -31.00 -3.35 -9.55
C VAL A 281 -29.79 -3.69 -8.67
N SER A 282 -29.68 -3.07 -7.49
CA SER A 282 -28.62 -3.37 -6.52
C SER A 282 -28.67 -4.84 -6.09
N THR A 283 -29.85 -5.35 -5.72
CA THR A 283 -30.03 -6.76 -5.32
C THR A 283 -29.65 -7.72 -6.46
N CYS A 284 -30.04 -7.41 -7.70
CA CYS A 284 -29.66 -8.22 -8.86
C CYS A 284 -28.14 -8.24 -9.08
N ARG A 285 -27.45 -7.11 -8.89
CA ARG A 285 -25.99 -7.03 -8.97
C ARG A 285 -25.32 -7.89 -7.90
N GLU A 286 -25.79 -7.78 -6.65
CA GLU A 286 -25.27 -8.57 -5.53
C GLU A 286 -25.47 -10.08 -5.75
N LEU A 287 -26.65 -10.49 -6.21
CA LEU A 287 -26.94 -11.89 -6.48
C LEU A 287 -26.10 -12.46 -7.62
N ARG A 288 -25.81 -11.68 -8.66
CA ARG A 288 -24.89 -12.09 -9.73
C ARG A 288 -23.48 -12.31 -9.20
N VAL A 289 -22.97 -11.39 -8.38
CA VAL A 289 -21.66 -11.54 -7.73
C VAL A 289 -21.64 -12.76 -6.82
N LEU A 290 -22.68 -12.94 -5.99
CA LEU A 290 -22.84 -14.10 -5.12
C LEU A 290 -22.85 -15.42 -5.90
N ASN A 291 -23.56 -15.47 -7.03
CA ASN A 291 -23.60 -16.68 -7.85
C ASN A 291 -22.24 -16.99 -8.48
N ALA A 292 -21.50 -15.97 -8.92
CA ALA A 292 -20.16 -16.15 -9.47
C ALA A 292 -19.18 -16.70 -8.43
N VAL A 293 -19.19 -16.18 -7.19
CA VAL A 293 -18.28 -16.67 -6.13
C VAL A 293 -18.71 -18.03 -5.55
N ARG A 294 -20.00 -18.38 -5.63
CA ARG A 294 -20.54 -19.70 -5.23
C ARG A 294 -20.22 -20.81 -6.21
N GLU A 295 -19.79 -20.49 -7.43
CA GLU A 295 -19.40 -21.50 -8.41
C GLU A 295 -18.37 -22.46 -7.79
N SER A 296 -18.49 -23.75 -8.06
CA SER A 296 -17.65 -24.78 -7.41
C SER A 296 -16.16 -24.61 -7.71
N SER A 297 -15.83 -24.02 -8.86
CA SER A 297 -14.48 -23.64 -9.27
C SER A 297 -13.85 -22.58 -8.35
N VAL A 298 -14.65 -21.65 -7.84
CA VAL A 298 -14.23 -20.59 -6.89
C VAL A 298 -14.33 -21.07 -5.45
N GLY A 299 -15.41 -21.77 -5.10
CA GLY A 299 -15.59 -22.43 -3.81
C GLY A 299 -15.80 -21.48 -2.64
N LEU A 300 -16.61 -20.41 -2.81
CA LEU A 300 -17.06 -19.51 -1.74
C LEU A 300 -18.60 -19.56 -1.59
N PRO A 301 -19.15 -20.52 -0.82
CA PRO A 301 -20.59 -20.68 -0.62
C PRO A 301 -21.17 -19.61 0.35
N LEU A 302 -21.01 -18.34 0.02
CA LEU A 302 -21.46 -17.20 0.83
C LEU A 302 -22.98 -17.05 0.79
N THR A 303 -23.62 -16.75 1.92
CA THR A 303 -25.02 -16.32 1.94
C THR A 303 -25.16 -14.83 1.64
N HIS A 304 -26.39 -14.36 1.37
CA HIS A 304 -26.63 -12.93 1.16
C HIS A 304 -26.43 -12.10 2.44
N ALA A 305 -26.83 -12.63 3.60
CA ALA A 305 -26.61 -11.99 4.90
C ALA A 305 -25.11 -11.84 5.20
N GLN A 306 -24.35 -12.91 4.97
CA GLN A 306 -22.89 -12.91 5.10
C GLN A 306 -22.22 -11.88 4.18
N PHE A 307 -22.66 -11.80 2.92
CA PHE A 307 -22.15 -10.83 1.96
C PHE A 307 -22.41 -9.37 2.40
N LYS A 308 -23.60 -9.09 2.95
CA LYS A 308 -23.93 -7.76 3.47
C LYS A 308 -23.07 -7.36 4.66
N GLN A 309 -22.75 -8.30 5.55
CA GLN A 309 -21.93 -8.03 6.73
C GLN A 309 -20.43 -7.91 6.42
N MET A 310 -19.91 -8.73 5.49
CA MET A 310 -18.47 -8.83 5.24
C MET A 310 -17.89 -7.62 4.48
N THR A 311 -18.70 -6.75 3.90
CA THR A 311 -18.31 -5.67 2.95
C THR A 311 -17.71 -6.19 1.63
N LEU A 312 -17.86 -5.40 0.56
CA LEU A 312 -17.33 -5.72 -0.76
C LEU A 312 -15.80 -5.81 -0.77
N GLN A 313 -15.11 -4.97 0.00
CA GLN A 313 -13.65 -4.95 0.01
C GLN A 313 -13.06 -6.26 0.52
N VAL A 314 -13.62 -6.81 1.60
CA VAL A 314 -13.18 -8.08 2.16
C VAL A 314 -13.44 -9.23 1.19
N LEU A 315 -14.56 -9.21 0.45
CA LEU A 315 -14.80 -10.20 -0.61
C LEU A 315 -13.70 -10.15 -1.67
N ILE A 316 -13.36 -8.95 -2.16
CA ILE A 316 -12.27 -8.77 -3.13
C ILE A 316 -10.94 -9.27 -2.54
N ASP A 317 -10.63 -8.91 -1.29
CA ASP A 317 -9.40 -9.34 -0.63
C ASP A 317 -9.33 -10.87 -0.51
N ARG A 318 -10.44 -11.55 -0.15
CA ARG A 318 -10.49 -13.03 -0.11
C ARG A 318 -10.27 -13.65 -1.48
N LEU A 319 -10.86 -13.10 -2.54
CA LEU A 319 -10.60 -13.56 -3.91
C LEU A 319 -9.14 -13.37 -4.32
N VAL A 320 -8.55 -12.23 -3.95
CA VAL A 320 -7.15 -11.87 -4.22
C VAL A 320 -6.18 -12.82 -3.51
N TYR A 321 -6.38 -13.09 -2.22
CA TYR A 321 -5.54 -14.01 -1.45
C TYR A 321 -5.65 -15.45 -1.97
N ARG A 322 -6.82 -15.84 -2.49
CA ARG A 322 -7.05 -17.12 -3.19
C ARG A 322 -6.54 -17.14 -4.63
N GLN A 323 -5.97 -16.04 -5.12
CA GLN A 323 -5.44 -15.88 -6.47
C GLN A 323 -6.49 -15.93 -7.61
N PHE A 324 -7.78 -15.70 -7.31
CA PHE A 324 -8.84 -15.53 -8.31
C PHE A 324 -8.86 -14.10 -8.89
N TYR A 325 -7.71 -13.65 -9.40
CA TYR A 325 -7.52 -12.29 -9.92
C TYR A 325 -8.47 -11.90 -11.05
N PRO A 326 -8.76 -12.75 -12.07
CA PRO A 326 -9.66 -12.37 -13.15
C PRO A 326 -11.07 -12.07 -12.64
N LEU A 327 -11.62 -12.95 -11.79
CA LEU A 327 -12.94 -12.78 -11.20
C LEU A 327 -13.00 -11.55 -10.29
N ALA A 328 -11.96 -11.30 -9.48
CA ALA A 328 -11.89 -10.10 -8.65
C ALA A 328 -11.94 -8.81 -9.50
N ILE A 329 -11.19 -8.76 -10.60
CA ILE A 329 -11.19 -7.62 -11.53
C ILE A 329 -12.56 -7.46 -12.21
N GLU A 330 -13.17 -8.55 -12.65
CA GLU A 330 -14.50 -8.53 -13.26
C GLU A 330 -15.57 -8.01 -12.29
N ILE A 331 -15.55 -8.46 -11.03
CA ILE A 331 -16.45 -7.96 -9.99
C ILE A 331 -16.21 -6.47 -9.72
N CYS A 332 -14.96 -6.02 -9.61
CA CYS A 332 -14.64 -4.60 -9.41
C CYS A 332 -15.19 -3.72 -10.56
N ARG A 333 -14.99 -4.15 -11.81
CA ARG A 333 -15.51 -3.43 -13.00
C ARG A 333 -17.04 -3.46 -13.05
N TYR A 334 -17.64 -4.61 -12.76
CA TYR A 334 -19.10 -4.78 -12.79
C TYR A 334 -19.81 -3.91 -11.75
N LEU A 335 -19.25 -3.83 -10.54
CA LEU A 335 -19.77 -3.01 -9.45
C LEU A 335 -19.33 -1.54 -9.54
N LYS A 336 -18.47 -1.19 -10.51
CA LYS A 336 -17.90 0.15 -10.69
C LYS A 336 -17.18 0.67 -9.44
N ILE A 337 -16.42 -0.21 -8.79
CA ILE A 337 -15.56 0.18 -7.67
C ILE A 337 -14.47 1.10 -8.21
N PRO A 338 -14.17 2.23 -7.55
CA PRO A 338 -13.08 3.10 -7.96
C PRO A 338 -11.76 2.34 -8.12
N ASP A 339 -11.00 2.61 -9.19
CA ASP A 339 -9.84 1.82 -9.58
C ASP A 339 -8.81 1.64 -8.45
N TYR A 340 -8.57 2.69 -7.66
CA TYR A 340 -7.63 2.67 -6.54
C TYR A 340 -8.01 1.67 -5.43
N GLN A 341 -9.31 1.44 -5.19
CA GLN A 341 -9.81 0.45 -4.22
C GLN A 341 -10.04 -0.93 -4.84
N GLY A 342 -10.36 -0.96 -6.13
CA GLY A 342 -10.68 -2.17 -6.89
C GLY A 342 -9.48 -2.69 -7.68
N VAL A 343 -9.49 -2.44 -8.99
CA VAL A 343 -8.58 -3.07 -9.96
C VAL A 343 -7.11 -2.83 -9.64
N SER A 344 -6.71 -1.61 -9.28
CA SER A 344 -5.30 -1.28 -8.99
C SER A 344 -4.77 -2.04 -7.77
N ARG A 345 -5.61 -2.22 -6.74
CA ARG A 345 -5.25 -3.04 -5.56
C ARG A 345 -5.08 -4.52 -5.93
N VAL A 346 -5.98 -5.06 -6.75
CA VAL A 346 -5.90 -6.44 -7.25
C VAL A 346 -4.62 -6.65 -8.07
N LEU A 347 -4.29 -5.71 -8.97
CA LEU A 347 -3.09 -5.76 -9.80
C LEU A 347 -1.81 -5.64 -8.97
N LYS A 348 -1.77 -4.76 -7.96
CA LYS A 348 -0.64 -4.63 -7.04
C LYS A 348 -0.34 -5.94 -6.30
N HIS A 349 -1.38 -6.60 -5.77
CA HIS A 349 -1.21 -7.90 -5.12
C HIS A 349 -0.77 -8.99 -6.11
N TRP A 350 -1.42 -9.05 -7.27
CA TRP A 350 -1.05 -10.00 -8.33
C TRP A 350 0.42 -9.86 -8.73
N ALA A 351 0.89 -8.64 -8.98
CA ALA A 351 2.28 -8.39 -9.35
C ALA A 351 3.25 -8.76 -8.22
N SER A 352 2.90 -8.45 -6.97
CA SER A 352 3.67 -8.84 -5.79
C SER A 352 3.80 -10.36 -5.64
N CYS A 353 2.75 -11.13 -5.94
CA CYS A 353 2.82 -12.59 -5.99
C CYS A 353 3.62 -13.07 -7.21
N LYS A 354 3.48 -12.41 -8.36
CA LYS A 354 4.18 -12.79 -9.59
C LYS A 354 5.70 -12.69 -9.46
N VAL A 355 6.21 -11.67 -8.78
CA VAL A 355 7.67 -11.50 -8.55
C VAL A 355 8.26 -12.50 -7.56
N GLN A 356 7.44 -13.19 -6.77
CA GLN A 356 7.88 -14.23 -5.83
C GLN A 356 8.08 -15.59 -6.50
N GLN A 357 7.55 -15.79 -7.72
CA GLN A 357 7.61 -17.07 -8.43
C GLN A 357 9.05 -17.43 -8.79
N LYS A 358 9.53 -18.57 -8.27
CA LYS A 358 10.94 -18.99 -8.41
C LYS A 358 11.24 -19.68 -9.74
N ASP A 359 10.23 -20.25 -10.36
CA ASP A 359 10.24 -21.07 -11.57
C ASP A 359 10.35 -20.24 -12.87
N LEU A 360 10.09 -18.94 -12.82
CA LEU A 360 10.12 -18.06 -13.99
C LEU A 360 11.38 -17.19 -14.03
N SER A 361 11.86 -16.89 -15.24
CA SER A 361 12.94 -15.93 -15.46
C SER A 361 12.51 -14.50 -15.20
N ASP A 362 13.47 -13.66 -14.80
CA ASP A 362 13.25 -12.25 -14.51
C ASP A 362 12.68 -11.50 -15.74
N GLU A 363 13.11 -11.84 -16.96
CA GLU A 363 12.58 -11.26 -18.21
C GLU A 363 11.13 -11.65 -18.48
N ALA A 364 10.73 -12.87 -18.14
CA ALA A 364 9.35 -13.32 -18.33
C ALA A 364 8.43 -12.64 -17.32
N ILE A 365 8.87 -12.54 -16.06
CA ILE A 365 8.11 -11.85 -15.01
C ILE A 365 7.97 -10.36 -15.33
N ALA A 366 9.07 -9.68 -15.66
CA ALA A 366 9.03 -8.25 -16.00
C ALA A 366 8.05 -7.98 -17.14
N ARG A 367 8.15 -8.72 -18.25
CA ARG A 367 7.21 -8.58 -19.38
C ARG A 367 5.75 -8.82 -18.98
N ALA A 368 5.48 -9.87 -18.21
CA ALA A 368 4.13 -10.17 -17.77
C ALA A 368 3.56 -9.05 -16.89
N VAL A 369 4.35 -8.52 -15.95
CA VAL A 369 3.95 -7.41 -15.08
C VAL A 369 3.69 -6.16 -15.90
N CYS A 370 4.59 -5.76 -16.79
CA CYS A 370 4.41 -4.57 -17.62
C CYS A 370 3.19 -4.65 -18.54
N VAL A 371 2.93 -5.82 -19.14
CA VAL A 371 1.76 -6.01 -20.01
C VAL A 371 0.44 -5.89 -19.24
N LYS A 372 0.38 -6.39 -18.01
CA LYS A 372 -0.87 -6.45 -17.24
C LYS A 372 -1.10 -5.23 -16.36
N VAL A 373 -0.03 -4.67 -15.78
CA VAL A 373 -0.10 -3.45 -14.96
C VAL A 373 -0.12 -2.22 -15.87
N GLY A 374 0.72 -2.17 -16.90
CA GLY A 374 0.81 -1.04 -17.82
C GLY A 374 0.93 0.29 -17.08
N ASP A 375 0.17 1.29 -17.53
CA ASP A 375 0.04 2.61 -16.91
C ASP A 375 -1.19 2.71 -15.98
N SER A 376 -1.60 1.60 -15.36
CA SER A 376 -2.80 1.57 -14.51
C SER A 376 -2.67 2.58 -13.35
N PRO A 377 -3.62 3.51 -13.19
CA PRO A 377 -3.51 4.56 -12.18
C PRO A 377 -3.52 3.96 -10.77
N GLY A 378 -2.58 4.40 -9.94
CA GLY A 378 -2.49 3.99 -8.54
C GLY A 378 -1.68 2.70 -8.27
N VAL A 379 -1.08 2.08 -9.28
CA VAL A 379 -0.10 0.99 -9.07
C VAL A 379 1.31 1.57 -9.17
N SER A 380 2.08 1.46 -8.08
CA SER A 380 3.49 1.87 -8.01
C SER A 380 4.39 0.71 -8.44
N TYR A 381 5.22 0.90 -9.46
CA TYR A 381 6.25 -0.09 -9.83
C TYR A 381 7.34 -0.16 -8.75
N SER A 382 7.59 0.94 -8.03
CA SER A 382 8.50 0.95 -6.88
C SER A 382 8.14 -0.08 -5.80
N ASP A 383 6.86 -0.20 -5.46
CA ASP A 383 6.37 -1.18 -4.47
C ASP A 383 6.62 -2.62 -4.95
N ILE A 384 6.36 -2.89 -6.23
CA ILE A 384 6.53 -4.21 -6.84
C ILE A 384 8.01 -4.56 -6.92
N ALA A 385 8.86 -3.59 -7.31
CA ALA A 385 10.31 -3.74 -7.36
C ALA A 385 10.90 -3.96 -5.96
N ALA A 386 10.41 -3.27 -4.94
CA ALA A 386 10.82 -3.49 -3.55
C ALA A 386 10.52 -4.93 -3.12
N LYS A 387 9.34 -5.46 -3.48
CA LYS A 387 9.00 -6.86 -3.22
C LYS A 387 9.92 -7.84 -3.97
N ALA A 388 10.25 -7.57 -5.22
CA ALA A 388 11.19 -8.38 -5.99
C ALA A 388 12.60 -8.39 -5.34
N TYR A 389 13.05 -7.24 -4.84
CA TYR A 389 14.33 -7.11 -4.14
C TYR A 389 14.35 -7.88 -2.81
N GLU A 390 13.26 -7.82 -2.01
CA GLU A 390 13.11 -8.64 -0.80
C GLU A 390 13.20 -10.15 -1.07
N CYS A 391 12.78 -10.56 -2.26
CA CYS A 391 12.87 -11.96 -2.71
C CYS A 391 14.27 -12.34 -3.24
N GLY A 392 15.24 -11.42 -3.18
CA GLY A 392 16.60 -11.59 -3.70
C GLY A 392 16.73 -11.39 -5.21
N ARG A 393 15.66 -11.01 -5.93
CA ARG A 393 15.66 -10.80 -7.39
C ARG A 393 16.04 -9.37 -7.74
N THR A 394 17.32 -9.05 -7.54
CA THR A 394 17.85 -7.69 -7.74
C THR A 394 17.71 -7.22 -9.18
N GLU A 395 17.99 -8.06 -10.18
CA GLU A 395 17.91 -7.67 -11.60
C GLU A 395 16.45 -7.46 -12.06
N LEU A 396 15.52 -8.32 -11.63
CA LEU A 396 14.08 -8.09 -11.83
C LEU A 396 13.63 -6.76 -11.22
N ALA A 397 14.06 -6.46 -9.99
CA ALA A 397 13.70 -5.23 -9.31
C ALA A 397 14.16 -3.99 -10.10
N ILE A 398 15.40 -3.99 -10.63
CA ILE A 398 15.89 -2.89 -11.48
C ILE A 398 15.04 -2.75 -12.74
N LYS A 399 14.75 -3.85 -13.44
CA LYS A 399 13.95 -3.84 -14.67
C LYS A 399 12.53 -3.33 -14.45
N LEU A 400 11.90 -3.72 -13.36
CA LEU A 400 10.56 -3.23 -13.01
C LEU A 400 10.58 -1.73 -12.67
N LEU A 401 11.67 -1.27 -12.06
CA LEU A 401 11.81 0.12 -11.64
C LEU A 401 12.04 1.08 -12.81
N ASP A 402 12.52 0.61 -13.96
CA ASP A 402 12.61 1.41 -15.20
C ASP A 402 11.23 1.88 -15.69
N PHE A 403 10.14 1.22 -15.26
CA PHE A 403 8.76 1.60 -15.58
C PHE A 403 8.14 2.56 -14.55
N GLU A 404 8.84 2.89 -13.44
CA GLU A 404 8.36 3.88 -12.49
C GLU A 404 8.61 5.30 -13.03
N ALA A 405 7.54 6.02 -13.35
CA ALA A 405 7.63 7.39 -13.86
C ALA A 405 8.11 8.40 -12.81
N ARG A 406 7.94 8.11 -11.51
CA ARG A 406 8.32 9.03 -10.42
C ARG A 406 9.74 8.77 -9.96
N SER A 407 10.67 9.62 -10.39
CA SER A 407 12.08 9.54 -10.01
C SER A 407 12.30 9.60 -8.49
N GLY A 408 11.44 10.33 -7.75
CA GLY A 408 11.47 10.38 -6.28
C GLY A 408 11.19 9.05 -5.57
N GLU A 409 10.48 8.11 -6.21
CA GLU A 409 10.22 6.76 -5.70
C GLU A 409 11.27 5.75 -6.23
N GLN A 410 11.72 5.96 -7.46
CA GLN A 410 12.74 5.12 -8.11
C GLN A 410 14.11 5.25 -7.44
N VAL A 411 14.62 6.47 -7.25
CA VAL A 411 15.99 6.71 -6.80
C VAL A 411 16.27 6.15 -5.39
N PRO A 412 15.40 6.34 -4.37
CA PRO A 412 15.63 5.77 -3.04
C PRO A 412 15.74 4.25 -3.05
N LEU A 413 14.96 3.55 -3.87
CA LEU A 413 15.04 2.11 -3.97
C LEU A 413 16.35 1.66 -4.64
N LEU A 414 16.82 2.36 -5.69
CA LEU A 414 18.12 2.09 -6.30
C LEU A 414 19.28 2.25 -5.30
N LEU A 415 19.21 3.25 -4.42
CA LEU A 415 20.18 3.44 -3.34
C LEU A 415 20.15 2.27 -2.36
N LYS A 416 18.95 1.86 -1.91
CA LYS A 416 18.76 0.68 -1.03
C LYS A 416 19.35 -0.60 -1.65
N MET A 417 19.25 -0.75 -2.96
CA MET A 417 19.80 -1.87 -3.72
C MET A 417 21.31 -1.76 -4.00
N LYS A 418 21.99 -0.74 -3.45
CA LYS A 418 23.43 -0.44 -3.66
C LYS A 418 23.79 -0.19 -5.14
N ARG A 419 22.83 0.28 -5.95
CA ARG A 419 23.03 0.66 -7.35
C ARG A 419 23.34 2.16 -7.48
N SER A 420 24.35 2.61 -6.76
CA SER A 420 24.76 4.02 -6.61
C SER A 420 24.95 4.78 -7.92
N GLN A 421 25.63 4.17 -8.91
CA GLN A 421 25.87 4.80 -10.21
C GLN A 421 24.56 5.06 -10.98
N LEU A 422 23.67 4.06 -10.99
CA LEU A 422 22.38 4.13 -11.67
C LEU A 422 21.43 5.09 -10.94
N ALA A 423 21.44 5.10 -9.60
CA ALA A 423 20.67 6.06 -8.82
C ALA A 423 21.08 7.51 -9.13
N LEU A 424 22.38 7.75 -9.24
CA LEU A 424 22.89 9.08 -9.58
C LEU A 424 22.54 9.49 -11.01
N SER A 425 22.67 8.58 -11.98
CA SER A 425 22.28 8.89 -13.37
C SER A 425 20.78 9.17 -13.47
N LYS A 426 19.93 8.39 -12.80
CA LYS A 426 18.47 8.60 -12.79
C LYS A 426 18.05 9.89 -12.10
N ALA A 427 18.71 10.28 -11.01
CA ALA A 427 18.48 11.58 -10.38
C ALA A 427 18.91 12.75 -11.28
N VAL A 428 19.98 12.61 -12.06
CA VAL A 428 20.40 13.64 -13.02
C VAL A 428 19.42 13.71 -14.20
N GLU A 429 18.97 12.56 -14.71
CA GLU A 429 17.97 12.47 -15.79
C GLU A 429 16.62 13.10 -15.39
N SER A 430 16.23 13.05 -14.11
CA SER A 430 14.99 13.66 -13.64
C SER A 430 15.01 15.19 -13.63
N GLY A 431 16.21 15.79 -13.66
CA GLY A 431 16.40 17.24 -13.56
C GLY A 431 16.09 17.83 -12.18
N ASP A 432 15.76 17.00 -11.20
CA ASP A 432 15.47 17.42 -9.82
C ASP A 432 16.78 17.63 -9.05
N THR A 433 17.14 18.89 -8.81
CA THR A 433 18.37 19.25 -8.09
C THR A 433 18.39 18.71 -6.66
N ASP A 434 17.24 18.67 -5.98
CA ASP A 434 17.16 18.22 -4.59
C ASP A 434 17.34 16.71 -4.51
N LEU A 435 16.80 15.98 -5.49
CA LEU A 435 17.03 14.54 -5.61
C LEU A 435 18.50 14.23 -5.91
N VAL A 436 19.15 14.99 -6.80
CA VAL A 436 20.59 14.86 -7.05
C VAL A 436 21.39 15.11 -5.77
N TYR A 437 21.09 16.17 -5.01
CA TYR A 437 21.76 16.43 -3.73
C TYR A 437 21.56 15.31 -2.72
N THR A 438 20.35 14.76 -2.65
CA THR A 438 20.02 13.63 -1.78
C THR A 438 20.90 12.42 -2.10
N VAL A 439 21.04 12.08 -3.39
CA VAL A 439 21.93 10.99 -3.83
C VAL A 439 23.37 11.31 -3.48
N VAL A 440 23.88 12.49 -3.84
CA VAL A 440 25.29 12.85 -3.62
C VAL A 440 25.64 12.82 -2.13
N ASN A 441 24.76 13.31 -1.25
CA ASN A 441 24.96 13.25 0.20
C ASN A 441 24.96 11.82 0.72
N TYR A 442 24.08 10.96 0.21
CA TYR A 442 24.09 9.54 0.54
C TYR A 442 25.43 8.88 0.13
N LEU A 443 25.89 9.11 -1.10
CA LEU A 443 27.15 8.56 -1.60
C LEU A 443 28.36 9.02 -0.79
N LYS A 444 28.35 10.28 -0.34
CA LYS A 444 29.43 10.85 0.48
C LYS A 444 29.58 10.13 1.83
N ASN A 445 28.47 9.65 2.40
CA ASN A 445 28.47 8.98 3.70
C ASN A 445 28.76 7.48 3.59
N GLU A 446 28.35 6.84 2.50
CA GLU A 446 28.48 5.40 2.30
C GLU A 446 29.78 4.97 1.61
N MET A 447 30.36 5.83 0.76
CA MET A 447 31.53 5.50 -0.06
C MET A 447 32.81 6.12 0.52
N ASN A 448 33.95 5.47 0.25
CA ASN A 448 35.24 6.11 0.52
C ASN A 448 35.45 7.31 -0.44
N ARG A 449 36.35 8.22 -0.05
CA ARG A 449 36.61 9.46 -0.81
C ARG A 449 37.00 9.19 -2.27
N GLY A 450 37.80 8.16 -2.54
CA GLY A 450 38.26 7.84 -3.89
C GLY A 450 37.11 7.42 -4.81
N ASP A 451 36.32 6.45 -4.36
CA ASP A 451 35.19 5.91 -5.13
C ASP A 451 34.08 6.95 -5.29
N PHE A 452 33.86 7.79 -4.28
CA PHE A 452 32.94 8.92 -4.36
C PHE A 452 33.32 9.88 -5.50
N PHE A 453 34.59 10.30 -5.57
CA PHE A 453 35.04 11.20 -6.63
C PHE A 453 35.10 10.53 -8.00
N MET A 454 35.42 9.25 -8.08
CA MET A 454 35.34 8.48 -9.33
C MET A 454 33.90 8.43 -9.87
N THR A 455 32.93 8.19 -8.99
CA THR A 455 31.50 8.19 -9.30
C THR A 455 31.02 9.54 -9.81
N LEU A 456 31.35 10.62 -9.08
CA LEU A 456 30.97 11.97 -9.48
C LEU A 456 31.65 12.40 -10.79
N ARG A 457 32.88 11.98 -11.05
CA ARG A 457 33.59 12.31 -12.29
C ARG A 457 32.89 11.77 -13.53
N ASN A 458 32.25 10.61 -13.41
CA ASN A 458 31.46 10.02 -14.49
C ASN A 458 30.13 10.76 -14.74
N GLN A 459 29.71 11.65 -13.82
CA GLN A 459 28.45 12.40 -13.89
C GLN A 459 28.71 13.92 -13.74
N PRO A 460 29.03 14.65 -14.83
CA PRO A 460 29.50 16.03 -14.78
C PRO A 460 28.47 17.01 -14.18
N VAL A 461 27.17 16.74 -14.36
CA VAL A 461 26.10 17.57 -13.78
C VAL A 461 26.13 17.48 -12.25
N ALA A 462 26.14 16.26 -11.70
CA ALA A 462 26.22 16.03 -10.26
C ALA A 462 27.50 16.59 -9.65
N LEU A 463 28.63 16.44 -10.34
CA LEU A 463 29.90 17.03 -9.92
C LEU A 463 29.84 18.57 -9.89
N SER A 464 29.18 19.20 -10.86
CA SER A 464 29.05 20.65 -10.91
C SER A 464 28.21 21.19 -9.74
N LEU A 465 27.09 20.52 -9.44
CA LEU A 465 26.22 20.85 -8.30
C LEU A 465 26.94 20.63 -6.97
N TYR A 466 27.63 19.50 -6.80
CA TYR A 466 28.41 19.22 -5.60
C TYR A 466 29.51 20.26 -5.36
N ARG A 467 30.26 20.63 -6.41
CA ARG A 467 31.31 21.66 -6.32
C ARG A 467 30.74 23.00 -5.89
N GLN A 468 29.62 23.42 -6.48
CA GLN A 468 28.97 24.66 -6.13
C GLN A 468 28.51 24.65 -4.67
N ALA A 469 27.72 23.66 -4.27
CA ALA A 469 27.16 23.59 -2.92
C ALA A 469 28.25 23.49 -1.84
N THR A 470 29.30 22.70 -2.09
CA THR A 470 30.43 22.58 -1.14
C THR A 470 31.21 23.90 -1.03
N MET A 471 31.40 24.61 -2.15
CA MET A 471 32.06 25.90 -2.15
C MET A 471 31.23 26.96 -1.40
N GLU A 472 29.93 27.02 -1.67
CA GLU A 472 29.00 27.92 -0.97
C GLU A 472 29.01 27.65 0.54
N ALA A 473 28.97 26.38 0.96
CA ALA A 473 29.03 26.00 2.37
C ALA A 473 30.36 26.41 3.05
N LEU A 474 31.52 26.18 2.42
CA LEU A 474 32.81 26.56 2.99
C LEU A 474 32.96 28.08 3.14
N LEU A 475 32.51 28.84 2.14
CA LEU A 475 32.51 30.30 2.18
C LEU A 475 31.52 30.83 3.23
N ALA A 476 30.33 30.22 3.33
CA ALA A 476 29.34 30.51 4.36
C ALA A 476 29.84 30.20 5.78
N LEU A 477 30.77 29.25 5.95
CA LEU A 477 31.42 28.98 7.25
C LEU A 477 32.67 29.84 7.50
N GLY A 478 33.10 30.65 6.53
CA GLY A 478 34.30 31.50 6.66
C GLY A 478 35.62 30.74 6.52
N LEU A 479 35.57 29.48 6.05
CA LEU A 479 36.73 28.60 5.89
C LEU A 479 37.42 28.88 4.55
N HIS A 480 37.86 30.13 4.36
CA HIS A 480 38.39 30.65 3.09
C HIS A 480 39.58 29.86 2.53
N LYS A 481 40.50 29.39 3.39
CA LYS A 481 41.65 28.58 2.99
C LYS A 481 41.25 27.23 2.40
N GLN A 482 40.24 26.58 3.00
CA GLN A 482 39.73 25.30 2.53
C GLN A 482 38.94 25.47 1.22
N ALA A 483 38.18 26.56 1.09
CA ALA A 483 37.49 26.91 -0.16
C ALA A 483 38.49 27.14 -1.32
N GLU A 484 39.60 27.82 -1.04
CA GLU A 484 40.66 28.04 -2.04
C GLU A 484 41.40 26.75 -2.41
N GLN A 485 41.63 25.86 -1.45
CA GLN A 485 42.18 24.53 -1.73
C GLN A 485 41.25 23.72 -2.63
N LEU A 486 39.94 23.70 -2.33
CA LEU A 486 38.93 23.03 -3.15
C LEU A 486 38.85 23.64 -4.57
N TYR A 487 38.96 24.95 -4.70
CA TYR A 487 39.03 25.63 -6.00
C TYR A 487 40.20 25.10 -6.86
N ARG A 488 41.38 24.93 -6.27
CA ARG A 488 42.58 24.41 -6.96
C ARG A 488 42.44 22.93 -7.29
N ASP A 489 42.05 22.12 -6.31
CA ASP A 489 41.98 20.66 -6.43
C ASP A 489 40.95 20.22 -7.49
N PHE A 490 39.81 20.92 -7.55
CA PHE A 490 38.74 20.60 -8.49
C PHE A 490 38.80 21.38 -9.81
N ARG A 491 39.81 22.25 -9.99
CA ARG A 491 39.95 23.14 -11.16
C ARG A 491 38.64 23.86 -11.49
N VAL A 492 38.03 24.46 -10.48
CA VAL A 492 36.77 25.19 -10.65
C VAL A 492 37.02 26.40 -11.56
N PRO A 493 36.18 26.68 -12.58
CA PRO A 493 36.39 27.84 -13.45
C PRO A 493 36.48 29.15 -12.68
N ASP A 494 37.47 29.98 -12.98
CA ASP A 494 37.75 31.22 -12.25
C ASP A 494 36.52 32.13 -12.14
N LYS A 495 35.77 32.31 -13.24
CA LYS A 495 34.54 33.10 -13.24
C LYS A 495 33.53 32.60 -12.20
N ARG A 496 33.40 31.29 -12.01
CA ARG A 496 32.44 30.69 -11.06
C ARG A 496 32.90 30.90 -9.62
N TYR A 497 34.17 30.62 -9.33
CA TYR A 497 34.73 30.84 -8.00
C TYR A 497 34.62 32.31 -7.56
N TRP A 498 34.95 33.24 -8.46
CA TRP A 498 34.87 34.67 -8.19
C TRP A 498 33.45 35.15 -7.88
N TRP A 499 32.44 34.68 -8.64
CA TRP A 499 31.04 34.97 -8.34
C TRP A 499 30.59 34.44 -6.98
N LEU A 500 30.93 33.18 -6.68
CA LEU A 500 30.54 32.54 -5.41
C LEU A 500 31.18 33.24 -4.21
N LYS A 501 32.47 33.56 -4.30
CA LYS A 501 33.21 34.26 -3.24
C LYS A 501 32.74 35.70 -3.05
N LEU A 502 32.50 36.44 -4.13
CA LEU A 502 31.93 37.79 -4.07
C LEU A 502 30.56 37.78 -3.38
N LYS A 503 29.66 36.90 -3.81
CA LYS A 503 28.31 36.79 -3.23
C LYS A 503 28.37 36.44 -1.75
N SER A 504 29.17 35.43 -1.37
CA SER A 504 29.27 35.00 0.02
C SER A 504 29.90 36.05 0.95
N LEU A 505 30.96 36.74 0.52
CA LEU A 505 31.57 37.80 1.32
C LEU A 505 30.63 38.99 1.51
N ALA A 506 29.88 39.36 0.47
CA ALA A 506 28.93 40.46 0.53
C ALA A 506 27.69 40.13 1.39
N GLU A 507 27.17 38.90 1.32
CA GLU A 507 26.05 38.45 2.17
C GLU A 507 26.42 38.38 3.65
N LYS A 508 27.70 38.21 3.96
CA LYS A 508 28.24 38.20 5.34
C LYS A 508 28.74 39.56 5.82
N GLU A 509 28.71 40.57 4.97
CA GLU A 509 29.25 41.90 5.27
C GLU A 509 30.76 41.88 5.63
N GLU A 510 31.53 40.90 5.14
CA GLU A 510 32.99 40.81 5.31
C GLU A 510 33.71 41.75 4.31
N TRP A 511 33.43 43.05 4.40
CA TRP A 511 33.88 44.06 3.42
C TRP A 511 35.40 44.19 3.31
N GLU A 512 36.13 44.04 4.41
CA GLU A 512 37.61 44.10 4.41
C GLU A 512 38.22 42.94 3.60
N GLU A 513 37.69 41.73 3.76
CA GLU A 513 38.12 40.56 3.00
C GLU A 513 37.69 40.66 1.53
N LEU A 514 36.54 41.29 1.25
CA LEU A 514 36.13 41.60 -0.12
C LEU A 514 37.09 42.58 -0.79
N GLU A 515 37.54 43.61 -0.09
CA GLU A 515 38.51 44.57 -0.59
C GLU A 515 39.86 43.89 -0.87
N LYS A 516 40.35 43.05 0.06
CA LYS A 516 41.55 42.22 -0.14
C LYS A 516 41.39 41.30 -1.35
N PHE A 517 40.22 40.66 -1.50
CA PHE A 517 39.93 39.78 -2.62
C PHE A 517 39.98 40.53 -3.96
N SER A 518 39.42 41.74 -4.04
CA SER A 518 39.47 42.59 -5.24
C SER A 518 40.88 42.97 -5.68
N LYS A 519 41.85 42.99 -4.76
CA LYS A 519 43.25 43.36 -5.01
C LYS A 519 44.12 42.14 -5.35
N SER A 520 43.62 40.93 -5.12
CA SER A 520 44.41 39.70 -5.24
C SER A 520 44.85 39.37 -6.68
N LYS A 521 43.91 39.42 -7.64
CA LYS A 521 44.15 39.23 -9.08
C LYS A 521 43.16 40.06 -9.88
N LYS A 522 43.40 40.22 -11.18
CA LYS A 522 42.43 40.85 -12.08
C LYS A 522 41.15 40.02 -12.15
N SER A 523 40.02 40.63 -11.83
CA SER A 523 38.72 39.95 -11.80
C SER A 523 38.31 39.40 -13.18
N PRO A 524 38.08 38.09 -13.34
CA PRO A 524 37.59 37.47 -14.57
C PRO A 524 36.09 37.72 -14.81
N ILE A 525 35.37 38.17 -13.79
CA ILE A 525 33.95 38.57 -13.86
C ILE A 525 33.77 40.08 -14.11
N GLY A 526 34.87 40.84 -14.11
CA GLY A 526 34.86 42.30 -14.12
C GLY A 526 34.59 42.90 -12.74
N TYR A 527 34.61 44.23 -12.65
CA TYR A 527 34.34 44.95 -11.40
C TYR A 527 32.91 45.51 -11.31
N LEU A 528 32.16 45.51 -12.42
CA LEU A 528 30.74 45.89 -12.40
C LEU A 528 29.93 44.96 -11.47
N ALA A 529 30.22 43.65 -11.53
CA ALA A 529 29.64 42.65 -10.63
C ALA A 529 29.86 42.99 -9.14
N PHE A 530 31.05 43.49 -8.79
CA PHE A 530 31.35 43.90 -7.41
C PHE A 530 30.48 45.09 -6.99
N VAL A 531 30.33 46.09 -7.87
CA VAL A 531 29.48 47.26 -7.62
C VAL A 531 28.02 46.84 -7.41
N GLU A 532 27.46 46.03 -8.32
CA GLU A 532 26.05 45.61 -8.26
C GLU A 532 25.75 44.78 -7.00
N VAL A 533 26.64 43.85 -6.62
CA VAL A 533 26.46 43.03 -5.42
C VAL A 533 26.58 43.87 -4.14
N CYS A 534 27.55 44.80 -4.05
CA CYS A 534 27.69 45.68 -2.88
C CYS A 534 26.45 46.59 -2.70
N ILE A 535 25.88 47.09 -3.81
CA ILE A 535 24.65 47.88 -3.78
C ILE A 535 23.45 47.03 -3.36
N LYS A 536 23.37 45.77 -3.80
CA LYS A 536 22.31 44.85 -3.38
C LYS A 536 22.34 44.59 -1.87
N CYS A 537 23.52 44.54 -1.28
CA CYS A 537 23.74 44.45 0.17
C CYS A 537 23.76 45.82 0.88
N ASN A 538 23.23 46.87 0.23
CA ASN A 538 23.06 48.23 0.76
C ASN A 538 24.35 48.96 1.21
N ASN A 539 25.53 48.54 0.74
CA ASN A 539 26.80 49.21 1.04
C ASN A 539 27.30 50.04 -0.15
N LYS A 540 26.84 51.30 -0.23
CA LYS A 540 27.24 52.25 -1.28
C LYS A 540 28.71 52.69 -1.18
N TYR A 541 29.25 52.77 0.03
CA TYR A 541 30.62 53.24 0.25
C TYR A 541 31.63 52.26 -0.34
N GLU A 542 31.43 50.97 -0.08
CA GLU A 542 32.27 49.91 -0.62
C GLU A 542 32.11 49.79 -2.15
N ALA A 543 30.88 49.93 -2.66
CA ALA A 543 30.61 49.94 -4.10
C ALA A 543 31.41 51.03 -4.85
N LYS A 544 31.52 52.26 -4.30
CA LYS A 544 32.29 53.36 -4.92
C LYS A 544 33.75 53.01 -5.17
N LYS A 545 34.38 52.22 -4.29
CA LYS A 545 35.78 51.81 -4.43
C LYS A 545 36.03 50.99 -5.70
N TYR A 546 35.04 50.25 -6.18
CA TYR A 546 35.16 49.38 -7.35
C TYR A 546 34.82 50.08 -8.67
N VAL A 547 34.05 51.18 -8.64
CA VAL A 547 33.64 51.93 -9.83
C VAL A 547 34.84 52.41 -10.65
N SER A 548 35.90 52.87 -9.99
CA SER A 548 37.13 53.33 -10.65
C SER A 548 37.86 52.21 -11.41
N LYS A 549 37.62 50.94 -11.05
CA LYS A 549 38.23 49.75 -11.67
C LYS A 549 37.37 49.14 -12.78
N VAL A 550 36.15 49.61 -13.00
CA VAL A 550 35.25 49.12 -14.05
C VAL A 550 35.77 49.53 -15.42
N THR A 551 35.58 48.66 -16.42
CA THR A 551 36.00 48.98 -17.80
C THR A 551 35.23 50.19 -18.33
N PRO A 552 35.82 51.03 -19.18
CA PRO A 552 35.17 52.22 -19.70
C PRO A 552 33.78 51.97 -20.31
N GLU A 553 33.58 50.82 -20.96
CA GLU A 553 32.30 50.40 -21.59
C GLU A 553 31.17 50.19 -20.58
N GLN A 554 31.51 49.85 -19.34
CA GLN A 554 30.55 49.53 -18.27
C GLN A 554 30.52 50.59 -17.17
N LYS A 555 31.40 51.60 -17.27
CA LYS A 555 31.64 52.60 -16.23
C LYS A 555 30.42 53.49 -15.97
N VAL A 556 29.70 53.90 -17.02
CA VAL A 556 28.45 54.65 -16.90
C VAL A 556 27.39 53.85 -16.12
N LYS A 557 27.23 52.55 -16.43
CA LYS A 557 26.31 51.67 -15.68
C LYS A 557 26.71 51.53 -14.21
N ALA A 558 28.01 51.44 -13.91
CA ALA A 558 28.50 51.35 -12.55
C ALA A 558 28.24 52.65 -11.74
N HIS A 559 28.53 53.83 -12.29
CA HIS A 559 28.23 55.10 -11.61
C HIS A 559 26.73 55.30 -11.38
N LEU A 560 25.89 54.94 -12.36
CA LEU A 560 24.44 54.97 -12.21
C LEU A 560 23.93 54.02 -11.10
N ALA A 561 24.55 52.85 -10.93
CA ALA A 561 24.20 51.91 -9.87
C ALA A 561 24.49 52.47 -8.46
N VAL A 562 25.53 53.32 -8.32
CA VAL A 562 25.91 53.94 -7.04
C VAL A 562 25.23 55.30 -6.81
N SER A 563 24.34 55.71 -7.73
CA SER A 563 23.68 57.03 -7.72
C SER A 563 24.65 58.22 -7.86
N ASP A 564 25.78 58.02 -8.54
CA ASP A 564 26.78 59.06 -8.82
C ASP A 564 26.54 59.64 -10.22
N LEU A 565 25.66 60.63 -10.32
CA LEU A 565 25.24 61.21 -11.60
C LEU A 565 26.32 62.07 -12.25
N GLU A 566 27.17 62.74 -11.46
CA GLU A 566 28.28 63.54 -12.00
C GLU A 566 29.34 62.64 -12.64
N GLY A 567 29.78 61.59 -11.93
CA GLY A 567 30.73 60.62 -12.47
C GLY A 567 30.17 59.84 -13.67
N ALA A 568 28.86 59.55 -13.68
CA ALA A 568 28.20 58.92 -14.83
C ALA A 568 28.17 59.84 -16.06
N ALA A 569 27.92 61.13 -15.85
CA ALA A 569 27.89 62.12 -16.93
C ALA A 569 29.28 62.34 -17.53
N ASP A 570 30.30 62.49 -16.70
CA ASP A 570 31.68 62.69 -17.16
C ASP A 570 32.17 61.47 -17.97
N ALA A 571 31.89 60.24 -17.50
CA ALA A 571 32.24 59.01 -18.22
C ALA A 571 31.51 58.86 -19.57
N ALA A 572 30.23 59.28 -19.64
CA ALA A 572 29.44 59.24 -20.88
C ALA A 572 29.93 60.29 -21.90
N ILE A 573 30.30 61.49 -21.42
CA ILE A 573 30.85 62.58 -22.24
C ILE A 573 32.22 62.21 -22.80
N GLU A 574 33.10 61.62 -21.98
CA GLU A 574 34.44 61.16 -22.37
C GLU A 574 34.38 60.14 -23.52
N ARG A 575 33.42 59.21 -23.49
CA ARG A 575 33.21 58.20 -24.54
C ARG A 575 32.43 58.69 -25.74
N ARG A 576 31.82 59.88 -25.68
CA ARG A 576 30.95 60.44 -26.73
C ARG A 576 29.82 59.49 -27.17
N ASN A 577 29.34 58.64 -26.27
CA ASN A 577 28.29 57.68 -26.58
C ASN A 577 26.90 58.28 -26.28
N GLU A 578 26.13 58.62 -27.32
CA GLU A 578 24.80 59.22 -27.16
C GLU A 578 23.81 58.35 -26.38
N ALA A 579 23.88 57.02 -26.53
CA ALA A 579 23.00 56.10 -25.83
C ALA A 579 23.27 56.10 -24.32
N GLU A 580 24.54 56.19 -23.92
CA GLU A 580 24.95 56.30 -22.52
C GLU A 580 24.55 57.67 -21.94
N MET A 581 24.73 58.77 -22.69
CA MET A 581 24.28 60.10 -22.27
C MET A 581 22.76 60.16 -22.09
N GLY A 582 21.99 59.52 -22.97
CA GLY A 582 20.54 59.37 -22.84
C GLY A 582 20.14 58.56 -21.61
N ALA A 583 20.87 57.48 -21.30
CA ALA A 583 20.63 56.68 -20.10
C ALA A 583 20.86 57.49 -18.81
N VAL A 584 21.89 58.34 -18.76
CA VAL A 584 22.13 59.23 -17.60
C VAL A 584 21.03 60.27 -17.48
N LEU A 585 20.65 60.94 -18.59
CA LEU A 585 19.57 61.94 -18.60
C LEU A 585 18.23 61.40 -18.09
N SER A 586 17.89 60.16 -18.41
CA SER A 586 16.64 59.53 -17.93
C SER A 586 16.62 59.24 -16.42
N ARG A 587 17.77 59.29 -15.74
CA ARG A 587 17.90 59.12 -14.28
C ARG A 587 18.08 60.44 -13.54
N CYS A 588 18.28 61.55 -14.25
CA CYS A 588 18.40 62.88 -13.65
C CYS A 588 17.03 63.44 -13.25
N SER A 589 17.01 64.20 -12.16
CA SER A 589 15.82 64.91 -11.66
C SER A 589 15.96 66.43 -11.88
N ALA A 590 14.91 67.20 -11.61
CA ALA A 590 14.92 68.66 -11.82
C ALA A 590 16.03 69.39 -11.01
N SER A 591 16.55 68.77 -9.95
CA SER A 591 17.68 69.29 -9.16
C SER A 591 19.05 69.14 -9.84
N ASP A 592 19.18 68.27 -10.85
CA ASP A 592 20.46 67.95 -11.51
C ASP A 592 20.72 68.81 -12.76
N ARG A 593 20.18 70.04 -12.75
CA ARG A 593 20.14 70.94 -13.92
C ARG A 593 21.52 71.17 -14.55
N LEU A 594 22.57 71.27 -13.72
CA LEU A 594 23.96 71.44 -14.18
C LEU A 594 24.52 70.22 -14.93
N VAL A 595 24.10 69.02 -14.57
CA VAL A 595 24.49 67.76 -15.22
C VAL A 595 23.72 67.59 -16.52
N ILE A 596 22.42 67.91 -16.50
CA ILE A 596 21.54 67.92 -17.68
C ILE A 596 22.08 68.88 -18.75
N ASP A 597 22.43 70.11 -18.37
CA ASP A 597 22.95 71.13 -19.29
C ASP A 597 24.33 70.76 -19.85
N ARG A 598 25.16 70.04 -19.09
CA ARG A 598 26.45 69.51 -19.56
C ARG A 598 26.26 68.37 -20.58
N LEU A 599 25.39 67.42 -20.29
CA LEU A 599 25.07 66.29 -21.17
C LEU A 599 24.41 66.74 -22.49
N ASN A 600 23.47 67.69 -22.43
CA ASN A 600 22.82 68.22 -23.63
C ASN A 600 23.80 68.97 -24.54
N ARG A 601 24.75 69.74 -23.96
CA ARG A 601 25.83 70.38 -24.73
C ARG A 601 26.77 69.36 -25.38
N ALA A 602 27.12 68.30 -24.66
CA ALA A 602 27.97 67.23 -25.19
C ALA A 602 27.28 66.44 -26.32
N ARG A 603 25.98 66.13 -26.21
CA ARG A 603 25.19 65.50 -27.29
C ARG A 603 25.13 66.39 -28.53
N ALA A 604 24.86 67.69 -28.36
CA ALA A 604 24.81 68.64 -29.47
C ALA A 604 26.18 68.80 -30.19
N GLY A 605 27.29 68.60 -29.48
CA GLY A 605 28.64 68.60 -30.04
C GLY A 605 29.02 67.29 -30.74
N ALA A 606 28.47 66.15 -30.30
CA ALA A 606 28.68 64.84 -30.91
C ALA A 606 27.91 64.68 -32.23
N ALA A 607 26.72 65.28 -32.35
CA ALA A 607 25.87 65.22 -33.56
C ALA A 607 26.33 66.11 -34.74
N LYS A 608 27.38 66.95 -34.56
CA LYS A 608 27.90 67.89 -35.57
C LYS A 608 29.14 67.39 -36.33
N LYS A 609 29.57 66.15 -36.10
CA LYS A 609 30.64 65.44 -36.83
C LYS A 609 30.16 64.03 -37.12
#